data_AF-A0A8B5XM49-F1
#
_entry.id   AF-A0A8B5XM49-F1
#
_cell.length_a   1.000
_cell.length_b   1.000
_cell.length_c   1.000
_cell.angle_alpha   90.00
_cell.angle_beta   90.00
_cell.angle_gamma   90.00
#
_symmetry.space_group_name_H-M   'P 1'
#
loop_
_entity.id
_entity.type
_entity.pdbx_description
1 polymer ?
#
loop_
_entity_poly.entity_id
_entity_poly.type
_entity_poly.pdbx_seq_one_letter_code
_entity_poly.pdbx_strand_id
1 'polypeptide(L)'
;MNKRKVSLEDFYKWYSLNKEELLNKATVGEKFNDKLKEEFLQEWPLDRILTMSIDEYVIGKGQQNKSLCYALEKGKYKNLFLGISGGSASKFGIYWNKKTNKYKDQANNEISELDQRFSKLKSDLYEIIKEGIRFNFENSIFDMKRSTNEFIGRSAMVTKLLCIYSEGDPFFGVNINSQKEFWNHFVSQTNQGGPYLQNHKIIELVSKTYPELEPSKLGTMLFEYSKLFMENKEDNSTMDSSNNFRHQLTQSLLKSPNLILRGAPGTGKTYLAKEIAKELTDGNEDQIGFVQFHPSYDYTDFVEGLRPVSNGDGAIEFRLQDGIFKDFCQKAKETQLIGGQDNFDEAWDSYLEYINVAEEKEYITKTSYLSVNSRQNMSVNYDSDVPEW
;
A
#
# COMPACT_ATOMS: atom_id res chain seq x y z
N MET A 1 31.01 1.00 -24.98
CA MET A 1 30.53 -0.16 -24.19
C MET A 1 29.60 -0.98 -25.07
N ASN A 2 29.88 -2.27 -25.29
CA ASN A 2 29.02 -3.15 -26.07
C ASN A 2 27.63 -3.18 -25.43
N LYS A 3 26.59 -2.76 -26.17
CA LYS A 3 25.20 -2.90 -25.73
C LYS A 3 24.95 -4.38 -25.48
N ARG A 4 24.68 -4.75 -24.22
CA ARG A 4 24.34 -6.11 -23.84
C ARG A 4 23.17 -6.59 -24.71
N LYS A 5 23.33 -7.72 -25.38
CA LYS A 5 22.29 -8.27 -26.25
C LYS A 5 21.25 -8.96 -25.36
N VAL A 6 20.00 -8.50 -25.40
CA VAL A 6 18.89 -9.15 -24.70
C VAL A 6 18.55 -10.45 -25.43
N SER A 7 18.67 -11.58 -24.75
CA SER A 7 18.19 -12.88 -25.23
C SER A 7 17.94 -13.83 -24.05
N LEU A 8 17.28 -14.96 -24.32
CA LEU A 8 17.05 -16.00 -23.33
C LEU A 8 18.37 -16.58 -22.79
N GLU A 9 19.38 -16.75 -23.65
CA GLU A 9 20.72 -17.20 -23.25
C GLU A 9 21.46 -16.14 -22.40
N ASP A 10 21.31 -14.85 -22.72
CA ASP A 10 21.89 -13.77 -21.92
C ASP A 10 21.25 -13.70 -20.53
N PHE A 11 19.92 -13.87 -20.44
CA PHE A 11 19.20 -14.01 -19.18
C PHE A 11 19.73 -15.18 -18.36
N TYR A 12 19.91 -16.35 -18.95
CA TYR A 12 20.39 -17.51 -18.21
C TYR A 12 21.85 -17.37 -17.75
N LYS A 13 22.71 -16.81 -18.61
CA LYS A 13 24.09 -16.50 -18.25
C LYS A 13 24.15 -15.49 -17.09
N TRP A 14 23.30 -14.48 -17.13
CA TRP A 14 23.17 -13.51 -16.04
C TRP A 14 22.72 -14.17 -14.75
N TYR A 15 21.65 -14.97 -14.81
CA TYR A 15 21.12 -15.70 -13.67
C TYR A 15 22.20 -16.57 -13.04
N SER A 16 22.95 -17.32 -13.85
CA SER A 16 24.01 -18.22 -13.39
C SER A 16 25.11 -17.49 -12.60
N LEU A 17 25.44 -16.25 -12.99
CA LEU A 17 26.43 -15.42 -12.30
C LEU A 17 25.93 -14.85 -10.97
N ASN A 18 24.61 -14.69 -10.81
CA ASN A 18 23.97 -14.05 -9.65
C ASN A 18 23.07 -15.03 -8.88
N LYS A 19 23.29 -16.34 -9.07
CA LYS A 19 22.33 -17.40 -8.74
C LYS A 19 21.92 -17.38 -7.26
N GLU A 20 22.89 -17.30 -6.36
CA GLU A 20 22.65 -17.37 -4.92
C GLU A 20 21.82 -16.18 -4.41
N GLU A 21 22.19 -14.96 -4.78
CA GLU A 21 21.47 -13.74 -4.44
C GLU A 21 20.04 -13.75 -5.01
N LEU A 22 19.89 -14.11 -6.28
CA LEU A 22 18.58 -14.14 -6.95
C LEU A 22 17.66 -15.21 -6.37
N LEU A 23 18.17 -16.39 -6.05
CA LEU A 23 17.38 -17.44 -5.42
C LEU A 23 16.91 -17.02 -4.03
N ASN A 24 17.77 -16.38 -3.23
CA ASN A 24 17.38 -15.86 -1.92
C ASN A 24 16.26 -14.81 -2.06
N LYS A 25 16.44 -13.85 -2.97
CA LYS A 25 15.44 -12.80 -3.22
C LYS A 25 14.12 -13.35 -3.74
N ALA A 26 14.16 -14.28 -4.69
CA ALA A 26 12.98 -14.91 -5.25
C ALA A 26 12.25 -15.79 -4.23
N THR A 27 12.97 -16.50 -3.36
CA THR A 27 12.36 -17.31 -2.30
C THR A 27 11.64 -16.46 -1.25
N VAL A 28 12.20 -15.29 -0.91
CA VAL A 28 11.52 -14.33 -0.01
C VAL A 28 10.27 -13.76 -0.69
N GLY A 29 10.36 -13.40 -1.97
CA GLY A 29 9.24 -12.89 -2.76
C GLY A 29 8.11 -13.90 -2.94
N GLU A 30 8.45 -15.16 -3.24
CA GLU A 30 7.52 -16.29 -3.35
C GLU A 30 6.71 -16.47 -2.05
N LYS A 31 7.38 -16.64 -0.91
CA LYS A 31 6.72 -16.79 0.39
C LYS A 31 5.80 -15.61 0.74
N PHE A 32 6.23 -14.40 0.39
CA PHE A 32 5.44 -13.20 0.60
C PHE A 32 4.19 -13.19 -0.28
N ASN A 33 4.33 -13.54 -1.56
CA ASN A 33 3.22 -13.59 -2.51
C ASN A 33 2.24 -14.71 -2.17
N ASP A 34 2.70 -15.90 -1.80
CA ASP A 34 1.84 -17.04 -1.45
C ASP A 34 0.92 -16.68 -0.28
N LYS A 35 1.49 -16.16 0.81
CA LYS A 35 0.74 -15.74 1.99
C LYS A 35 -0.31 -14.67 1.65
N LEU A 36 0.10 -13.61 0.96
CA LEU A 36 -0.83 -12.53 0.62
C LEU A 36 -1.86 -12.93 -0.45
N LYS A 37 -1.53 -13.86 -1.34
CA LYS A 37 -2.45 -14.41 -2.33
C LYS A 37 -3.55 -15.22 -1.64
N GLU A 38 -3.21 -16.07 -0.68
CA GLU A 38 -4.21 -16.82 0.10
C GLU A 38 -5.18 -15.88 0.81
N GLU A 39 -4.66 -14.87 1.52
CA GLU A 39 -5.46 -13.87 2.20
C GLU A 39 -6.33 -13.06 1.21
N PHE A 40 -5.77 -12.69 0.05
CA PHE A 40 -6.50 -11.98 -0.99
C PHE A 40 -7.66 -12.81 -1.53
N LEU A 41 -7.45 -14.08 -1.82
CA LEU A 41 -8.48 -14.95 -2.40
C LEU A 41 -9.63 -15.23 -1.42
N GLN A 42 -9.35 -15.22 -0.11
CA GLN A 42 -10.36 -15.28 0.94
C GLN A 42 -11.18 -13.99 1.03
N GLU A 43 -10.52 -12.83 1.01
CA GLU A 43 -11.20 -11.54 1.10
C GLU A 43 -11.92 -11.18 -0.21
N TRP A 44 -11.33 -11.49 -1.36
CA TRP A 44 -11.78 -11.11 -2.69
C TRP A 44 -11.84 -12.33 -3.62
N PRO A 45 -12.77 -13.26 -3.39
CA PRO A 45 -13.00 -14.34 -4.35
C PRO A 45 -13.50 -13.77 -5.68
N LEU A 46 -13.15 -14.39 -6.80
CA LEU A 46 -13.41 -13.84 -8.14
C LEU A 46 -14.90 -13.50 -8.36
N ASP A 47 -15.82 -14.35 -7.91
CA ASP A 47 -17.26 -14.14 -8.07
C ASP A 47 -17.80 -12.94 -7.26
N ARG A 48 -17.10 -12.52 -6.20
CA ARG A 48 -17.46 -11.31 -5.43
C ARG A 48 -17.41 -10.06 -6.31
N ILE A 49 -16.61 -10.05 -7.38
CA ILE A 49 -16.55 -8.95 -8.35
C ILE A 49 -17.94 -8.61 -8.88
N LEU A 50 -18.82 -9.60 -9.07
CA LEU A 50 -20.15 -9.37 -9.65
C LEU A 50 -21.14 -8.79 -8.62
N THR A 51 -20.99 -9.13 -7.35
CA THR A 51 -21.96 -8.79 -6.29
C THR A 51 -21.59 -7.55 -5.48
N MET A 52 -20.30 -7.14 -5.47
CA MET A 52 -19.85 -5.99 -4.69
C MET A 52 -20.55 -4.68 -5.08
N SER A 53 -20.72 -3.82 -4.09
CA SER A 53 -21.16 -2.43 -4.25
C SER A 53 -20.04 -1.58 -4.86
N ILE A 54 -20.40 -0.40 -5.37
CA ILE A 54 -19.40 0.51 -5.95
C ILE A 54 -18.38 1.00 -4.91
N ASP A 55 -18.80 1.14 -3.65
CA ASP A 55 -17.94 1.61 -2.56
C ASP A 55 -16.93 0.55 -2.11
N GLU A 56 -17.28 -0.73 -2.25
CA GLU A 56 -16.34 -1.85 -2.08
C GLU A 56 -15.37 -2.00 -3.26
N TYR A 57 -15.61 -1.31 -4.38
CA TYR A 57 -14.73 -1.32 -5.54
C TYR A 57 -13.78 -0.12 -5.58
N VAL A 58 -14.33 1.11 -5.58
CA VAL A 58 -13.58 2.32 -5.96
C VAL A 58 -12.52 2.74 -4.95
N ILE A 59 -11.45 3.35 -5.46
CA ILE A 59 -10.47 4.04 -4.61
C ILE A 59 -10.96 5.45 -4.24
N GLY A 60 -10.69 5.87 -2.99
CA GLY A 60 -10.81 7.26 -2.56
C GLY A 60 -12.09 7.63 -1.82
N LYS A 61 -13.01 6.69 -1.55
CA LYS A 61 -14.25 6.92 -0.78
C LYS A 61 -14.27 6.08 0.50
N GLY A 62 -14.81 6.66 1.59
CA GLY A 62 -14.99 6.00 2.89
C GLY A 62 -13.85 6.27 3.89
N GLN A 63 -14.16 6.17 5.19
CA GLN A 63 -13.19 6.40 6.28
C GLN A 63 -12.17 5.26 6.44
N GLN A 64 -12.55 4.00 6.14
CA GLN A 64 -11.67 2.83 6.31
C GLN A 64 -11.02 2.30 5.01
N ASN A 65 -11.31 2.87 3.83
CA ASN A 65 -10.75 2.46 2.52
C ASN A 65 -10.64 0.92 2.28
N LYS A 66 -11.60 0.12 2.77
CA LYS A 66 -11.65 -1.34 2.56
C LYS A 66 -12.22 -1.72 1.18
N SER A 67 -11.72 -1.10 0.11
CA SER A 67 -12.17 -1.36 -1.26
C SER A 67 -11.13 -2.11 -2.08
N LEU A 68 -11.56 -2.84 -3.12
CA LEU A 68 -10.69 -3.63 -3.99
C LEU A 68 -9.58 -2.76 -4.63
N CYS A 69 -9.94 -1.64 -5.25
CA CYS A 69 -8.95 -0.78 -5.91
C CYS A 69 -7.97 -0.15 -4.92
N TYR A 70 -8.44 0.21 -3.71
CA TYR A 70 -7.53 0.68 -2.66
C TYR A 70 -6.60 -0.44 -2.21
N ALA A 71 -7.13 -1.63 -1.91
CA ALA A 71 -6.37 -2.76 -1.42
C ALA A 71 -5.25 -3.17 -2.40
N LEU A 72 -5.52 -3.10 -3.71
CA LEU A 72 -4.57 -3.41 -4.78
C LEU A 72 -3.48 -2.34 -5.00
N GLU A 73 -3.74 -1.06 -4.73
CA GLU A 73 -2.81 0.04 -5.02
C GLU A 73 -2.13 0.64 -3.78
N LYS A 74 -2.86 0.83 -2.69
CA LYS A 74 -2.41 1.55 -1.49
C LYS A 74 -2.49 0.74 -0.20
N GLY A 75 -3.39 -0.23 -0.15
CA GLY A 75 -3.63 -1.06 1.03
C GLY A 75 -2.73 -2.30 1.10
N LYS A 76 -3.25 -3.31 1.81
CA LYS A 76 -2.58 -4.56 2.17
C LYS A 76 -1.90 -5.27 0.99
N TYR A 77 -2.52 -5.26 -0.20
CA TYR A 77 -2.04 -6.01 -1.37
C TYR A 77 -1.27 -5.15 -2.37
N LYS A 78 -0.81 -3.95 -1.99
CA LYS A 78 -0.05 -3.05 -2.88
C LYS A 78 1.17 -3.73 -3.50
N ASN A 79 1.88 -4.56 -2.73
CA ASN A 79 3.12 -5.23 -3.12
C ASN A 79 2.92 -6.67 -3.61
N LEU A 80 1.68 -7.18 -3.63
CA LEU A 80 1.39 -8.54 -4.12
C LEU A 80 1.65 -8.60 -5.63
N PHE A 81 2.61 -9.45 -6.04
CA PHE A 81 3.15 -9.54 -7.40
C PHE A 81 3.72 -8.22 -7.94
N LEU A 82 2.91 -7.43 -8.66
CA LEU A 82 3.32 -6.12 -9.18
C LEU A 82 2.66 -4.96 -8.45
N GLY A 83 3.44 -3.89 -8.25
CA GLY A 83 2.93 -2.60 -7.87
C GLY A 83 2.15 -1.95 -9.02
N ILE A 84 0.96 -1.45 -8.73
CA ILE A 84 0.14 -0.68 -9.67
C ILE A 84 0.01 0.79 -9.25
N SER A 85 0.90 1.25 -8.37
CA SER A 85 0.94 2.62 -7.88
C SER A 85 1.42 3.61 -8.94
N GLY A 86 0.89 4.84 -8.87
CA GLY A 86 1.29 5.92 -9.77
C GLY A 86 0.32 6.11 -10.95
N GLY A 87 0.35 7.29 -11.56
CA GLY A 87 -0.65 7.69 -12.55
C GLY A 87 -2.02 8.01 -11.94
N SER A 88 -3.02 8.18 -12.80
CA SER A 88 -4.39 8.52 -12.39
C SER A 88 -5.18 7.27 -11.92
N ALA A 89 -6.15 7.48 -11.04
CA ALA A 89 -7.13 6.47 -10.64
C ALA A 89 -8.03 6.01 -11.81
N SER A 90 -7.96 6.69 -12.96
CA SER A 90 -8.65 6.29 -14.21
C SER A 90 -8.34 4.86 -14.67
N LYS A 91 -7.19 4.29 -14.26
CA LYS A 91 -6.84 2.89 -14.52
C LYS A 91 -7.82 1.86 -13.94
N PHE A 92 -8.67 2.25 -13.00
CA PHE A 92 -9.74 1.40 -12.45
C PHE A 92 -11.07 1.54 -13.20
N GLY A 93 -11.14 2.39 -14.22
CA GLY A 93 -12.36 2.68 -14.98
C GLY A 93 -13.33 3.63 -14.28
N ILE A 94 -13.63 3.39 -13.00
CA ILE A 94 -14.44 4.27 -12.16
C ILE A 94 -13.69 4.55 -10.85
N TYR A 95 -13.69 5.80 -10.40
CA TYR A 95 -13.09 6.21 -9.13
C TYR A 95 -13.89 7.31 -8.44
N TRP A 96 -13.65 7.50 -7.14
CA TRP A 96 -14.25 8.60 -6.38
C TRP A 96 -13.35 9.83 -6.38
N ASN A 97 -13.89 10.96 -6.80
CA ASN A 97 -13.17 12.24 -6.73
C ASN A 97 -13.57 13.00 -5.46
N LYS A 98 -12.66 13.02 -4.47
CA LYS A 98 -12.83 13.69 -3.18
C LYS A 98 -13.08 15.20 -3.28
N LYS A 99 -12.55 15.88 -4.32
CA LYS A 99 -12.75 17.33 -4.48
C LYS A 99 -14.17 17.66 -4.90
N THR A 100 -14.75 16.82 -5.77
CA THR A 100 -16.09 17.02 -6.31
C THR A 100 -17.17 16.20 -5.61
N ASN A 101 -16.79 15.29 -4.70
CA ASN A 101 -17.66 14.31 -4.05
C ASN A 101 -18.56 13.55 -5.03
N LYS A 102 -17.97 13.09 -6.14
CA LYS A 102 -18.68 12.44 -7.25
C LYS A 102 -17.86 11.30 -7.83
N TYR A 103 -18.54 10.29 -8.36
CA TYR A 103 -17.91 9.23 -9.14
C TYR A 103 -17.55 9.75 -10.53
N LYS A 104 -16.36 9.39 -10.97
CA LYS A 104 -15.78 9.83 -12.23
C LYS A 104 -15.36 8.65 -13.08
N ASP A 105 -15.53 8.79 -14.39
CA ASP A 105 -14.98 7.86 -15.36
C ASP A 105 -13.49 8.14 -15.64
N GLN A 106 -12.90 7.33 -16.52
CA GLN A 106 -11.50 7.49 -16.93
C GLN A 106 -11.15 8.84 -17.58
N ALA A 107 -12.14 9.55 -18.13
CA ALA A 107 -12.00 10.89 -18.71
C ALA A 107 -12.28 12.00 -17.70
N ASN A 108 -12.44 11.67 -16.42
CA ASN A 108 -12.77 12.58 -15.33
C ASN A 108 -14.16 13.24 -15.47
N ASN A 109 -15.05 12.63 -16.24
CA ASN A 109 -16.45 13.04 -16.36
C ASN A 109 -17.30 12.41 -15.26
N GLU A 110 -18.34 13.13 -14.83
CA GLU A 110 -19.34 12.58 -13.92
C GLU A 110 -20.19 11.53 -14.62
N ILE A 111 -20.55 10.47 -13.89
CA ILE A 111 -21.31 9.34 -14.41
C ILE A 111 -22.78 9.51 -14.03
N SER A 112 -23.65 9.72 -15.02
CA SER A 112 -25.09 9.91 -14.80
C SER A 112 -25.82 8.60 -14.44
N GLU A 113 -25.51 7.50 -15.12
CA GLU A 113 -26.13 6.17 -14.93
C GLU A 113 -25.16 5.23 -14.21
N LEU A 114 -24.87 5.54 -12.95
CA LEU A 114 -23.79 4.90 -12.19
C LEU A 114 -23.95 3.38 -12.06
N ASP A 115 -25.15 2.90 -11.74
CA ASP A 115 -25.39 1.48 -11.47
C ASP A 115 -25.25 0.62 -12.73
N GLN A 116 -25.81 1.08 -13.86
CA GLN A 116 -25.66 0.41 -15.15
C GLN A 116 -24.21 0.42 -15.61
N ARG A 117 -23.54 1.58 -15.46
CA ARG A 117 -22.13 1.75 -15.83
C ARG A 117 -21.20 0.85 -15.01
N PHE A 118 -21.45 0.75 -13.71
CA PHE A 118 -20.67 -0.09 -12.81
C PHE A 118 -20.98 -1.57 -13.02
N SER A 119 -22.24 -1.94 -13.29
CA SER A 119 -22.61 -3.32 -13.63
C SER A 119 -21.86 -3.83 -14.87
N LYS A 120 -21.76 -3.00 -15.92
CA LYS A 120 -20.94 -3.31 -17.10
C LYS A 120 -19.45 -3.46 -16.72
N LEU A 121 -18.91 -2.54 -15.93
CA LEU A 121 -17.51 -2.58 -15.50
C LEU A 121 -17.19 -3.88 -14.75
N LYS A 122 -18.06 -4.30 -13.81
CA LYS A 122 -17.92 -5.56 -13.07
C LYS A 122 -17.90 -6.76 -14.00
N SER A 123 -18.83 -6.81 -14.96
CA SER A 123 -18.91 -7.89 -15.95
C SER A 123 -17.66 -7.95 -16.82
N ASP A 124 -17.18 -6.80 -17.33
CA ASP A 124 -15.98 -6.75 -18.16
C ASP A 124 -14.73 -7.20 -17.38
N LEU A 125 -14.59 -6.78 -16.11
CA LEU A 125 -13.49 -7.21 -15.26
C LEU A 125 -13.54 -8.71 -14.97
N TYR A 126 -14.72 -9.24 -14.62
CA TYR A 126 -14.90 -10.65 -14.32
C TYR A 126 -14.56 -11.52 -15.53
N GLU A 127 -15.11 -11.21 -16.70
CA GLU A 127 -14.93 -12.02 -17.91
C GLU A 127 -13.48 -12.00 -18.41
N ILE A 128 -12.78 -10.86 -18.39
CA ILE A 128 -11.37 -10.84 -18.84
C ILE A 128 -10.46 -11.65 -17.92
N ILE A 129 -10.72 -11.65 -16.61
CA ILE A 129 -9.93 -12.46 -15.66
C ILE A 129 -10.28 -13.94 -15.83
N LYS A 130 -11.57 -14.29 -15.88
CA LYS A 130 -12.05 -15.66 -16.04
C LYS A 130 -11.53 -16.33 -17.32
N GLU A 131 -11.54 -15.63 -18.45
CA GLU A 131 -11.02 -16.16 -19.71
C GLU A 131 -9.48 -16.20 -19.71
N GLY A 132 -8.83 -15.24 -19.07
CA GLY A 132 -7.38 -15.17 -18.95
C GLY A 132 -6.76 -16.27 -18.08
N ILE A 133 -7.38 -16.61 -16.94
CA ILE A 133 -6.92 -17.71 -16.07
C ILE A 133 -7.13 -19.09 -16.72
N ARG A 134 -8.01 -19.18 -17.73
CA ARG A 134 -8.22 -20.37 -18.57
C ARG A 134 -7.32 -20.40 -19.81
N PHE A 135 -6.45 -19.40 -19.95
CA PHE A 135 -5.57 -19.22 -21.10
C PHE A 135 -6.31 -19.11 -22.44
N ASN A 136 -7.59 -18.70 -22.44
CA ASN A 136 -8.39 -18.56 -23.65
C ASN A 136 -8.11 -17.23 -24.37
N PHE A 137 -6.85 -17.01 -24.75
CA PHE A 137 -6.40 -15.77 -25.37
C PHE A 137 -6.84 -15.60 -26.83
N GLU A 138 -7.46 -16.60 -27.45
CA GLU A 138 -8.11 -16.50 -28.76
C GLU A 138 -9.53 -15.89 -28.67
N ASN A 139 -10.08 -15.75 -27.45
CA ASN A 139 -11.35 -15.07 -27.22
C ASN A 139 -11.28 -13.62 -27.73
N SER A 140 -12.36 -13.13 -28.34
CA SER A 140 -12.44 -11.76 -28.89
C SER A 140 -12.26 -10.66 -27.84
N ILE A 141 -12.49 -10.95 -26.56
CA ILE A 141 -12.18 -10.05 -25.44
C ILE A 141 -10.70 -9.65 -25.43
N PHE A 142 -9.80 -10.52 -25.91
CA PHE A 142 -8.36 -10.29 -25.97
C PHE A 142 -7.86 -9.76 -27.34
N ASP A 143 -8.75 -9.33 -28.23
CA ASP A 143 -8.34 -8.58 -29.43
C ASP A 143 -8.04 -7.13 -29.05
N MET A 144 -6.75 -6.77 -29.03
CA MET A 144 -6.29 -5.44 -28.62
C MET A 144 -6.81 -4.27 -29.46
N LYS A 145 -7.37 -4.53 -30.66
CA LYS A 145 -7.93 -3.50 -31.57
C LYS A 145 -9.44 -3.48 -31.60
N ARG A 146 -10.10 -4.62 -31.40
CA ARG A 146 -11.55 -4.78 -31.63
C ARG A 146 -12.36 -5.04 -30.37
N SER A 147 -11.71 -5.41 -29.27
CA SER A 147 -12.40 -5.72 -28.02
C SER A 147 -13.17 -4.52 -27.50
N THR A 148 -14.40 -4.77 -27.04
CA THR A 148 -15.27 -3.81 -26.36
C THR A 148 -15.15 -3.89 -24.83
N ASN A 149 -14.30 -4.79 -24.33
CA ASN A 149 -14.05 -4.95 -22.91
C ASN A 149 -13.22 -3.77 -22.40
N GLU A 150 -13.69 -3.09 -21.36
CA GLU A 150 -13.03 -1.88 -20.87
C GLU A 150 -11.66 -2.10 -20.22
N PHE A 151 -11.34 -3.33 -19.82
CA PHE A 151 -10.08 -3.68 -19.17
C PHE A 151 -8.99 -4.15 -20.14
N ILE A 152 -9.30 -4.35 -21.42
CA ILE A 152 -8.32 -4.82 -22.41
C ILE A 152 -7.04 -3.97 -22.44
N GLY A 153 -7.18 -2.65 -22.31
CA GLY A 153 -6.06 -1.70 -22.26
C GLY A 153 -5.46 -1.45 -20.87
N ARG A 154 -6.03 -2.03 -19.80
CA ARG A 154 -5.64 -1.78 -18.40
C ARG A 154 -4.66 -2.85 -17.91
N SER A 155 -3.55 -3.01 -18.62
CA SER A 155 -2.64 -4.15 -18.46
C SER A 155 -2.11 -4.35 -17.05
N ALA A 156 -1.75 -3.28 -16.34
CA ALA A 156 -1.24 -3.39 -14.98
C ALA A 156 -2.24 -4.07 -14.02
N MET A 157 -3.51 -3.68 -14.09
CA MET A 157 -4.57 -4.25 -13.24
C MET A 157 -4.89 -5.69 -13.66
N VAL A 158 -5.07 -5.93 -14.96
CA VAL A 158 -5.42 -7.25 -15.48
C VAL A 158 -4.30 -8.25 -15.21
N THR A 159 -3.03 -7.91 -15.51
CA THR A 159 -1.88 -8.79 -15.23
C THR A 159 -1.77 -9.11 -13.73
N LYS A 160 -2.00 -8.14 -12.84
CA LYS A 160 -1.97 -8.37 -11.39
C LYS A 160 -3.01 -9.39 -10.96
N LEU A 161 -4.25 -9.20 -11.40
CA LEU A 161 -5.33 -10.11 -11.06
C LEU A 161 -5.16 -11.49 -11.71
N LEU A 162 -4.58 -11.58 -12.91
CA LEU A 162 -4.22 -12.86 -13.52
C LEU A 162 -3.17 -13.61 -12.67
N CYS A 163 -2.13 -12.94 -12.15
CA CYS A 163 -1.17 -13.58 -11.24
C CYS A 163 -1.83 -14.09 -9.96
N ILE A 164 -2.76 -13.29 -9.41
CA ILE A 164 -3.46 -13.62 -8.16
C ILE A 164 -4.44 -14.78 -8.35
N TYR A 165 -5.30 -14.76 -9.37
CA TYR A 165 -6.37 -15.73 -9.53
C TYR A 165 -5.98 -17.01 -10.30
N SER A 166 -4.81 -17.05 -10.93
CA SER A 166 -4.37 -18.26 -11.65
C SER A 166 -3.79 -19.31 -10.71
N GLU A 167 -4.00 -20.57 -11.05
CA GLU A 167 -3.28 -21.71 -10.47
C GLU A 167 -1.94 -21.90 -11.20
N GLY A 168 -0.87 -22.28 -10.47
CA GLY A 168 0.39 -22.74 -11.05
C GLY A 168 1.26 -21.69 -11.77
N ASP A 169 1.47 -20.53 -11.13
CA ASP A 169 2.34 -19.40 -11.56
C ASP A 169 2.49 -19.18 -13.08
N PRO A 170 1.39 -19.11 -13.86
CA PRO A 170 1.46 -19.08 -15.31
C PRO A 170 1.70 -17.67 -15.87
N PHE A 171 1.81 -16.68 -14.99
CA PHE A 171 2.09 -15.29 -15.29
C PHE A 171 3.15 -14.77 -14.33
N PHE A 172 3.98 -13.86 -14.79
CA PHE A 172 4.86 -13.09 -13.90
C PHE A 172 4.32 -11.70 -13.66
N GLY A 173 4.51 -11.23 -12.42
CA GLY A 173 4.09 -9.92 -11.95
C GLY A 173 4.90 -8.76 -12.53
N VAL A 174 4.83 -8.54 -13.84
CA VAL A 174 5.41 -7.37 -14.52
C VAL A 174 4.46 -6.86 -15.59
N ASN A 175 4.24 -5.55 -15.60
CA ASN A 175 3.52 -4.90 -16.70
C ASN A 175 4.41 -4.80 -17.93
N ILE A 176 4.26 -5.74 -18.86
CA ILE A 176 5.09 -5.83 -20.07
C ILE A 176 4.92 -4.61 -21.00
N ASN A 177 3.77 -3.92 -20.97
CA ASN A 177 3.53 -2.78 -21.86
C ASN A 177 4.44 -1.58 -21.57
N SER A 178 4.90 -1.39 -20.33
CA SER A 178 5.86 -0.30 -20.03
C SER A 178 7.25 -0.56 -20.64
N GLN A 179 7.55 -1.79 -21.02
CA GLN A 179 8.85 -2.24 -21.52
C GLN A 179 8.72 -3.12 -22.77
N LYS A 180 7.76 -2.81 -23.64
CA LYS A 180 7.41 -3.66 -24.79
C LYS A 180 8.62 -4.03 -25.67
N GLU A 181 9.51 -3.08 -25.94
CA GLU A 181 10.72 -3.33 -26.73
C GLU A 181 11.63 -4.38 -26.10
N PHE A 182 11.80 -4.34 -24.78
CA PHE A 182 12.62 -5.30 -24.05
C PHE A 182 12.00 -6.71 -24.12
N TRP A 183 10.74 -6.85 -23.75
CA TRP A 183 10.06 -8.15 -23.70
C TRP A 183 9.86 -8.80 -25.07
N ASN A 184 9.82 -8.00 -26.15
CA ASN A 184 9.80 -8.52 -27.52
C ASN A 184 11.06 -9.32 -27.90
N HIS A 185 12.17 -9.20 -27.16
CA HIS A 185 13.36 -10.03 -27.37
C HIS A 185 13.17 -11.48 -26.88
N PHE A 186 12.21 -11.72 -25.98
CA PHE A 186 11.85 -13.06 -25.52
C PHE A 186 10.73 -13.64 -26.38
N VAL A 187 9.59 -12.94 -26.43
CA VAL A 187 8.43 -13.33 -27.21
C VAL A 187 7.80 -12.06 -27.79
N SER A 188 7.61 -12.00 -29.10
CA SER A 188 6.96 -10.87 -29.76
C SER A 188 5.48 -10.75 -29.38
N GLN A 189 5.03 -9.53 -29.06
CA GLN A 189 3.61 -9.27 -28.78
C GLN A 189 2.75 -9.30 -30.05
N THR A 190 1.64 -10.03 -30.02
CA THR A 190 0.62 -10.09 -31.08
C THR A 190 -0.59 -9.21 -30.77
N ASN A 191 -1.43 -8.93 -31.78
CA ASN A 191 -2.69 -8.22 -31.57
C ASN A 191 -3.71 -9.05 -30.77
N GLN A 192 -3.82 -10.34 -31.11
CA GLN A 192 -4.62 -11.30 -30.36
C GLN A 192 -3.84 -11.70 -29.09
N GLY A 193 -4.50 -11.68 -27.93
CA GLY A 193 -3.89 -12.02 -26.64
C GLY A 193 -3.04 -10.89 -26.02
N GLY A 194 -2.42 -10.06 -26.87
CA GLY A 194 -1.72 -8.84 -26.46
C GLY A 194 -0.62 -9.09 -25.40
N PRO A 195 -0.48 -8.20 -24.40
CA PRO A 195 0.52 -8.34 -23.35
C PRO A 195 0.27 -9.55 -22.44
N TYR A 196 -0.97 -10.03 -22.32
CA TYR A 196 -1.34 -11.12 -21.42
C TYR A 196 -0.84 -12.46 -21.95
N LEU A 197 -1.07 -12.73 -23.24
CA LEU A 197 -0.53 -13.90 -23.93
C LEU A 197 1.00 -13.86 -23.99
N GLN A 198 1.58 -12.68 -24.24
CA GLN A 198 3.04 -12.51 -24.22
C GLN A 198 3.62 -12.86 -22.85
N ASN A 199 3.00 -12.40 -21.76
CA ASN A 199 3.44 -12.71 -20.40
C ASN A 199 3.43 -14.21 -20.13
N HIS A 200 2.33 -14.89 -20.45
CA HIS A 200 2.20 -16.33 -20.30
C HIS A 200 3.25 -17.10 -21.12
N LYS A 201 3.41 -16.75 -22.40
CA LYS A 201 4.37 -17.41 -23.30
C LYS A 201 5.82 -17.24 -22.86
N ILE A 202 6.18 -16.14 -22.21
CA ILE A 202 7.53 -15.96 -21.67
C ILE A 202 7.78 -16.94 -20.52
N ILE A 203 6.82 -17.14 -19.61
CA ILE A 203 6.93 -18.16 -18.56
C ILE A 203 7.05 -19.55 -19.16
N GLU A 204 6.18 -19.90 -20.12
CA GLU A 204 6.27 -21.20 -20.80
C GLU A 204 7.63 -21.40 -21.48
N LEU A 205 8.12 -20.38 -22.19
CA LEU A 205 9.40 -20.44 -22.88
C LEU A 205 10.55 -20.68 -21.91
N VAL A 206 10.62 -19.91 -20.82
CA VAL A 206 11.71 -20.03 -19.84
C VAL A 206 11.62 -21.38 -19.13
N SER A 207 10.44 -21.77 -18.67
CA SER A 207 10.24 -23.04 -17.94
C SER A 207 10.54 -24.26 -18.80
N LYS A 208 10.20 -24.21 -20.09
CA LYS A 208 10.52 -25.29 -21.05
C LYS A 208 12.02 -25.36 -21.36
N THR A 209 12.69 -24.22 -21.42
CA THR A 209 14.11 -24.15 -21.81
C THR A 209 15.04 -24.42 -20.64
N TYR A 210 14.67 -23.99 -19.44
CA TYR A 210 15.43 -24.15 -18.20
C TYR A 210 14.52 -24.69 -17.09
N PRO A 211 14.21 -25.99 -17.09
CA PRO A 211 13.27 -26.60 -16.14
C PRO A 211 13.70 -26.50 -14.67
N GLU A 212 14.97 -26.24 -14.39
CA GLU A 212 15.48 -25.97 -13.05
C GLU A 212 15.08 -24.60 -12.48
N LEU A 213 14.54 -23.71 -13.32
CA LEU A 213 14.01 -22.43 -12.90
C LEU A 213 12.52 -22.56 -12.59
N GLU A 214 12.21 -22.65 -11.29
CA GLU A 214 10.84 -22.77 -10.79
C GLU A 214 9.96 -21.57 -11.23
N PRO A 215 8.78 -21.81 -11.84
CA PRO A 215 7.88 -20.75 -12.31
C PRO A 215 7.52 -19.69 -11.26
N SER A 216 7.27 -20.12 -10.01
CA SER A 216 6.96 -19.25 -8.88
C SER A 216 8.05 -18.20 -8.60
N LYS A 217 9.30 -18.51 -8.96
CA LYS A 217 10.47 -17.64 -8.76
C LYS A 217 10.82 -16.81 -10.00
N LEU A 218 10.34 -17.22 -11.19
CA LEU A 218 10.67 -16.56 -12.45
C LEU A 218 10.25 -15.10 -12.48
N GLY A 219 9.13 -14.74 -11.84
CA GLY A 219 8.67 -13.37 -11.84
C GLY A 219 9.67 -12.39 -11.22
N THR A 220 10.26 -12.75 -10.07
CA THR A 220 11.32 -11.96 -9.45
C THR A 220 12.58 -11.94 -10.31
N MET A 221 13.01 -13.09 -10.84
CA MET A 221 14.23 -13.18 -11.65
C MET A 221 14.15 -12.36 -12.94
N LEU A 222 13.05 -12.48 -13.69
CA LEU A 222 12.82 -11.74 -14.93
C LEU A 222 12.67 -10.24 -14.66
N PHE A 223 12.02 -9.86 -13.56
CA PHE A 223 11.93 -8.46 -13.17
C PHE A 223 13.30 -7.85 -12.88
N GLU A 224 14.14 -8.52 -12.08
CA GLU A 224 15.50 -8.04 -11.78
C GLU A 224 16.38 -7.98 -13.03
N TYR A 225 16.26 -8.96 -13.94
CA TYR A 225 16.94 -8.90 -15.23
C TYR A 225 16.52 -7.68 -16.06
N SER A 226 15.22 -7.37 -16.09
CA SER A 226 14.69 -6.22 -16.85
C SER A 226 15.24 -4.87 -16.38
N LYS A 227 15.55 -4.73 -15.07
CA LYS A 227 16.11 -3.49 -14.50
C LYS A 227 17.47 -3.12 -15.08
N LEU A 228 18.29 -4.11 -15.46
CA LEU A 228 19.60 -3.88 -16.08
C LEU A 228 19.51 -3.12 -17.41
N PHE A 229 18.33 -3.13 -18.03
CA PHE A 229 18.05 -2.44 -19.28
C PHE A 229 17.22 -1.17 -19.08
N MET A 230 16.68 -0.96 -17.88
CA MET A 230 16.10 0.33 -17.46
C MET A 230 17.19 1.34 -17.10
N GLU A 231 18.27 0.92 -16.46
CA GLU A 231 19.37 1.83 -16.07
C GLU A 231 20.05 2.55 -17.26
N ASN A 232 19.80 2.11 -18.50
CA ASN A 232 20.32 2.74 -19.71
C ASN A 232 19.30 3.67 -20.43
N LYS A 233 18.05 3.75 -19.95
CA LYS A 233 17.03 4.70 -20.42
C LYS A 233 16.51 5.46 -19.20
N GLU A 234 16.95 6.71 -19.07
CA GLU A 234 16.49 7.74 -18.12
C GLU A 234 17.37 8.02 -16.90
N ASP A 235 18.33 8.91 -17.13
CA ASP A 235 18.74 9.99 -16.21
C ASP A 235 17.56 10.94 -15.82
N ASN A 236 16.29 10.48 -15.81
CA ASN A 236 15.12 11.34 -15.60
C ASN A 236 13.89 10.63 -14.98
N SER A 237 14.09 9.71 -14.04
CA SER A 237 13.04 9.35 -13.07
C SER A 237 13.60 9.39 -11.63
N THR A 238 13.66 10.59 -11.07
CA THR A 238 14.10 10.89 -9.69
C THR A 238 13.23 10.29 -8.57
N MET A 239 12.26 9.42 -8.88
CA MET A 239 11.30 8.87 -7.93
C MET A 239 11.57 7.43 -7.47
N ASP A 240 12.38 6.64 -8.19
CA ASP A 240 12.62 5.22 -7.83
C ASP A 240 14.01 4.96 -7.24
N SER A 241 15.04 5.70 -7.66
CA SER A 241 16.35 5.70 -6.98
C SER A 241 16.27 6.25 -5.55
N SER A 242 15.40 7.24 -5.33
CA SER A 242 15.17 7.82 -4.01
C SER A 242 14.41 6.86 -3.07
N ASN A 243 13.54 5.98 -3.58
CA ASN A 243 12.87 4.95 -2.77
C ASN A 243 13.88 3.86 -2.33
N ASN A 244 14.73 3.38 -3.24
CA ASN A 244 15.73 2.37 -2.92
C ASN A 244 16.78 2.92 -1.92
N PHE A 245 17.25 4.15 -2.14
CA PHE A 245 18.16 4.82 -1.21
C PHE A 245 17.52 5.09 0.17
N ARG A 246 16.27 5.56 0.20
CA ARG A 246 15.50 5.73 1.46
C ARG A 246 15.38 4.41 2.22
N HIS A 247 14.94 3.36 1.55
CA HIS A 247 14.79 2.05 2.16
C HIS A 247 16.11 1.53 2.73
N GLN A 248 17.25 1.70 2.04
CA GLN A 248 18.57 1.34 2.58
C GLN A 248 18.94 2.12 3.84
N LEU A 249 18.60 3.42 3.91
CA LEU A 249 18.83 4.24 5.09
C LEU A 249 17.92 3.82 6.25
N THR A 250 16.65 3.53 5.98
CA THR A 250 15.69 3.01 6.96
C THR A 250 16.19 1.69 7.56
N GLN A 251 16.64 0.75 6.73
CA GLN A 251 17.23 -0.51 7.19
C GLN A 251 18.53 -0.31 7.99
N SER A 252 19.33 0.69 7.64
CA SER A 252 20.54 1.04 8.40
C SER A 252 20.21 1.63 9.76
N LEU A 253 19.17 2.46 9.85
CA LEU A 253 18.68 3.07 11.10
C LEU A 253 18.08 2.02 12.04
N LEU A 254 17.41 0.99 11.51
CA LEU A 254 16.94 -0.15 12.32
C LEU A 254 18.08 -0.98 12.91
N LYS A 255 19.23 -1.05 12.23
CA LYS A 255 20.44 -1.73 12.73
C LYS A 255 21.25 -0.87 13.70
N SER A 256 21.29 0.44 13.45
CA SER A 256 22.01 1.42 14.26
C SER A 256 21.10 2.62 14.51
N PRO A 257 20.60 2.83 15.74
CA PRO A 257 19.49 3.73 16.04
C PRO A 257 19.78 5.23 15.86
N ASN A 258 20.96 5.57 15.31
CA ASN A 258 21.36 6.95 15.04
C ASN A 258 21.91 7.06 13.62
N LEU A 259 21.41 8.03 12.86
CA LEU A 259 21.82 8.31 11.47
C LEU A 259 22.07 9.81 11.27
N ILE A 260 23.25 10.17 10.76
CA ILE A 260 23.62 11.56 10.44
C ILE A 260 23.69 11.73 8.92
N LEU A 261 22.76 12.50 8.36
CA LEU A 261 22.76 12.87 6.93
C LEU A 261 23.67 14.09 6.70
N ARG A 262 24.78 13.92 5.97
CA ARG A 262 25.73 15.01 5.64
C ARG A 262 25.69 15.37 4.15
N GLY A 263 26.00 16.62 3.81
CA GLY A 263 26.08 17.09 2.42
C GLY A 263 25.81 18.58 2.27
N ALA A 264 26.04 19.10 1.06
CA ALA A 264 25.87 20.52 0.72
C ALA A 264 24.48 21.06 1.10
N PRO A 265 24.34 22.36 1.44
CA PRO A 265 23.02 22.97 1.69
C PRO A 265 22.10 22.81 0.47
N GLY A 266 20.80 22.64 0.70
CA GLY A 266 19.81 22.47 -0.39
C GLY A 266 19.64 21.06 -0.95
N THR A 267 20.43 20.06 -0.51
CA THR A 267 20.35 18.67 -1.02
C THR A 267 19.21 17.81 -0.43
N GLY A 268 18.17 18.42 0.16
CA GLY A 268 16.99 17.67 0.63
C GLY A 268 17.16 16.82 1.90
N LYS A 269 18.24 16.99 2.68
CA LYS A 269 18.48 16.21 3.91
C LYS A 269 17.33 16.26 4.92
N THR A 270 16.80 17.47 5.18
CA THR A 270 15.68 17.66 6.10
C THR A 270 14.41 16.98 5.59
N TYR A 271 14.19 17.02 4.28
CA TYR A 271 13.08 16.32 3.65
C TYR A 271 13.24 14.80 3.82
N LEU A 272 14.43 14.28 3.50
CA LEU A 272 14.75 12.86 3.62
C LEU A 272 14.58 12.33 5.05
N ALA A 273 15.04 13.08 6.06
CA ALA A 273 14.88 12.70 7.47
C ALA A 273 13.40 12.59 7.88
N LYS A 274 12.55 13.53 7.43
CA LYS A 274 11.11 13.51 7.69
C LYS A 274 10.42 12.32 7.00
N GLU A 275 10.82 12.01 5.76
CA GLU A 275 10.27 10.87 5.04
C GLU A 275 10.63 9.53 5.69
N ILE A 276 11.88 9.36 6.15
CA ILE A 276 12.31 8.17 6.89
C ILE A 276 11.54 8.04 8.21
N ALA A 277 11.37 9.13 8.95
CA ALA A 277 10.59 9.12 10.20
C ALA A 277 9.12 8.74 9.97
N LYS A 278 8.50 9.28 8.90
CA LYS A 278 7.13 8.90 8.49
C LYS A 278 7.03 7.42 8.08
N GLU A 279 8.03 6.90 7.39
CA GLU A 279 8.09 5.48 7.01
C GLU A 279 8.15 4.57 8.25
N LEU A 280 8.94 4.92 9.26
CA LEU A 280 9.10 4.13 10.49
C LEU A 280 7.89 4.16 11.43
N THR A 281 7.05 5.19 11.32
CA THR A 281 5.90 5.44 12.21
C THR A 281 4.56 5.21 11.51
N ASP A 282 4.59 4.62 10.30
CA ASP A 282 3.42 4.48 9.42
C ASP A 282 2.64 5.80 9.21
N GLY A 283 3.35 6.92 9.28
CA GLY A 283 2.80 8.27 9.12
C GLY A 283 2.18 8.88 10.39
N ASN A 284 2.30 8.24 11.56
CA ASN A 284 1.85 8.81 12.82
C ASN A 284 2.75 9.98 13.26
N GLU A 285 2.27 11.21 13.11
CA GLU A 285 3.04 12.41 13.42
C GLU A 285 3.31 12.59 14.92
N ASP A 286 2.49 12.01 15.80
CA ASP A 286 2.69 12.10 17.27
C ASP A 286 3.93 11.33 17.75
N GLN A 287 4.40 10.38 16.95
CA GLN A 287 5.62 9.61 17.20
C GLN A 287 6.88 10.28 16.63
N ILE A 288 6.77 11.50 16.07
CA ILE A 288 7.86 12.20 15.40
C ILE A 288 8.17 13.52 16.11
N GLY A 289 9.33 13.61 16.76
CA GLY A 289 9.89 14.87 17.28
C GLY A 289 10.78 15.58 16.26
N PHE A 290 10.65 16.91 16.14
CA PHE A 290 11.52 17.73 15.27
C PHE A 290 12.17 18.88 16.05
N VAL A 291 13.50 18.93 16.03
CA VAL A 291 14.31 19.96 16.70
C VAL A 291 15.36 20.51 15.73
N GLN A 292 15.60 21.83 15.81
CA GLN A 292 16.68 22.50 15.07
C GLN A 292 17.67 23.14 16.04
N PHE A 293 18.89 22.59 16.10
CA PHE A 293 19.94 23.16 16.94
C PHE A 293 20.45 24.50 16.41
N HIS A 294 20.77 25.38 17.36
CA HIS A 294 21.41 26.67 17.15
C HIS A 294 22.53 26.83 18.20
N PRO A 295 23.53 27.72 17.98
CA PRO A 295 24.68 27.83 18.88
C PRO A 295 24.36 28.14 20.34
N SER A 296 23.21 28.75 20.62
CA SER A 296 22.73 29.04 21.97
C SER A 296 21.88 27.93 22.58
N TYR A 297 21.65 26.82 21.87
CA TYR A 297 20.86 25.69 22.36
C TYR A 297 21.73 24.79 23.22
N ASP A 298 21.31 24.53 24.46
CA ASP A 298 22.14 23.82 25.43
C ASP A 298 21.44 22.62 26.06
N TYR A 299 22.11 22.01 27.04
CA TYR A 299 21.59 20.86 27.78
C TYR A 299 20.27 21.16 28.48
N THR A 300 20.09 22.38 28.99
CA THR A 300 18.91 22.78 29.76
C THR A 300 17.66 22.92 28.90
N ASP A 301 17.85 23.15 27.59
CA ASP A 301 16.77 23.14 26.60
C ASP A 301 16.47 21.73 26.08
N PHE A 302 17.51 20.91 25.87
CA PHE A 302 17.36 19.62 25.22
C PHE A 302 16.99 18.48 26.19
N VAL A 303 17.61 18.41 27.37
CA VAL A 303 17.50 17.27 28.28
C VAL A 303 16.71 17.63 29.53
N GLU A 304 17.18 18.57 30.34
CA GLU A 304 16.47 19.07 31.54
C GLU A 304 17.16 20.29 32.12
N GLY A 305 16.39 21.21 32.72
CA GLY A 305 16.92 22.45 33.28
C GLY A 305 16.08 23.01 34.41
N LEU A 306 16.70 23.78 35.32
CA LEU A 306 16.00 24.52 36.35
C LEU A 306 15.30 25.73 35.74
N ARG A 307 13.96 25.75 35.77
CA ARG A 307 13.14 26.83 35.23
C ARG A 307 12.27 27.47 36.31
N PRO A 308 12.09 28.79 36.29
CA PRO A 308 11.23 29.47 37.25
C PRO A 308 9.77 29.11 37.00
N VAL A 309 9.03 28.80 38.06
CA VAL A 309 7.60 28.50 38.06
C VAL A 309 6.93 29.50 39.00
N SER A 310 5.84 30.11 38.53
CA SER A 310 5.05 31.05 39.34
C SER A 310 3.94 30.28 40.04
N ASN A 311 3.92 30.32 41.37
CA ASN A 311 2.88 29.68 42.18
C ASN A 311 1.70 30.61 42.51
N GLY A 312 1.48 31.69 41.75
CA GLY A 312 0.36 32.63 41.94
C GLY A 312 0.54 33.65 43.08
N ASP A 313 1.33 33.34 44.11
CA ASP A 313 1.57 34.20 45.29
C ASP A 313 2.76 35.16 45.15
N GLY A 314 3.28 35.37 43.94
CA GLY A 314 4.42 36.27 43.68
C GLY A 314 5.80 35.71 44.04
N ALA A 315 5.88 34.53 44.64
CA ALA A 315 7.14 33.80 44.85
C ALA A 315 7.54 33.02 43.59
N ILE A 316 8.81 33.16 43.18
CA ILE A 316 9.42 32.40 42.07
C ILE A 316 10.12 31.17 42.66
N GLU A 317 9.68 29.98 42.27
CA GLU A 317 10.30 28.71 42.62
C GLU A 317 11.03 28.15 41.41
N PHE A 318 12.26 27.63 41.55
CA PHE A 318 12.94 26.94 40.46
C PHE A 318 12.66 25.45 40.54
N ARG A 319 12.04 24.90 39.50
CA ARG A 319 11.80 23.45 39.38
C ARG A 319 12.60 22.88 38.23
N LEU A 320 13.06 21.65 38.42
CA LEU A 320 13.64 20.88 37.34
C LEU A 320 12.53 20.56 36.34
N GLN A 321 12.70 21.00 35.10
CA GLN A 321 11.77 20.73 34.00
C GLN A 321 12.48 19.94 32.92
N ASP A 322 11.77 18.98 32.35
CA ASP A 322 12.26 18.16 31.27
C ASP A 322 12.40 18.98 29.99
N GLY A 323 13.52 18.78 29.30
CA GLY A 323 13.78 19.30 27.98
C GLY A 323 13.10 18.44 26.90
N ILE A 324 13.14 18.92 25.66
CA ILE A 324 12.36 18.33 24.55
C ILE A 324 12.71 16.85 24.28
N PHE A 325 13.96 16.45 24.49
CA PHE A 325 14.40 15.06 24.27
C PHE A 325 13.95 14.14 25.38
N LYS A 326 14.06 14.59 26.65
CA LYS A 326 13.67 13.77 27.81
C LYS A 326 12.16 13.55 27.84
N ASP A 327 11.38 14.60 27.59
CA ASP A 327 9.91 14.52 27.41
C ASP A 327 9.54 13.54 26.28
N PHE A 328 10.24 13.62 25.14
CA PHE A 328 10.03 12.70 24.02
C PHE A 328 10.33 11.24 24.38
N CYS A 329 11.44 10.97 25.09
CA CYS A 329 11.77 9.63 25.58
C CYS A 329 10.74 9.11 26.58
N GLN A 330 10.19 9.97 27.44
CA GLN A 330 9.17 9.59 28.41
C GLN A 330 7.87 9.19 27.73
N LYS A 331 7.41 9.98 26.75
CA LYS A 331 6.27 9.64 25.89
C LYS A 331 6.48 8.30 25.18
N ALA A 332 7.65 8.07 24.58
CA ALA A 332 7.96 6.80 23.92
C ALA A 332 7.89 5.59 24.88
N LYS A 333 8.35 5.76 26.13
CA LYS A 333 8.29 4.73 27.17
C LYS A 333 6.87 4.44 27.62
N GLU A 334 6.05 5.48 27.81
CA GLU A 334 4.63 5.34 28.15
C GLU A 334 3.87 4.60 27.05
N THR A 335 4.11 4.95 25.78
CA THR A 335 3.54 4.25 24.61
C THR A 335 3.94 2.77 24.53
N GLN A 336 5.17 2.43 24.93
CA GLN A 336 5.61 1.03 24.95
C GLN A 336 4.89 0.20 26.02
N LEU A 337 4.52 0.79 27.16
CA LEU A 337 3.80 0.10 28.24
C LEU A 337 2.35 -0.23 27.87
N ILE A 338 1.73 0.58 27.01
CA ILE A 338 0.37 0.36 26.49
C ILE A 338 0.33 -0.48 25.20
N GLY A 339 1.45 -1.10 24.79
CA GLY A 339 1.50 -1.99 23.62
C GLY A 339 1.53 -1.27 22.26
N GLY A 340 1.74 0.05 22.24
CA GLY A 340 1.95 0.82 21.02
C GLY A 340 0.73 0.96 20.10
N GLN A 341 -0.44 0.50 20.51
CA GLN A 341 -1.70 0.71 19.80
C GLN A 341 -2.55 1.69 20.59
N ASP A 342 -2.90 2.81 19.94
CA ASP A 342 -4.10 3.54 20.32
C ASP A 342 -5.28 2.61 20.03
N ASN A 343 -5.72 1.89 21.07
CA ASN A 343 -6.86 1.00 21.02
C ASN A 343 -8.14 1.75 21.42
N PHE A 344 -8.18 3.08 21.32
CA PHE A 344 -9.37 3.85 21.68
C PHE A 344 -10.60 3.32 20.95
N ASP A 345 -10.53 3.07 19.65
CA ASP A 345 -11.67 2.56 18.88
C ASP A 345 -12.12 1.16 19.38
N GLU A 346 -11.19 0.24 19.66
CA GLU A 346 -11.50 -1.10 20.19
C GLU A 346 -12.03 -1.05 21.64
N ALA A 347 -11.45 -0.19 22.47
CA ALA A 347 -11.88 0.02 23.85
C ALA A 347 -13.24 0.73 23.88
N TRP A 348 -13.49 1.64 22.96
CA TRP A 348 -14.75 2.34 22.77
C TRP A 348 -15.83 1.40 22.27
N ASP A 349 -15.54 0.57 21.27
CA ASP A 349 -16.46 -0.46 20.78
C ASP A 349 -16.79 -1.48 21.89
N SER A 350 -15.78 -1.92 22.65
CA SER A 350 -15.97 -2.82 23.80
C SER A 350 -16.82 -2.17 24.90
N TYR A 351 -16.65 -0.87 25.14
CA TYR A 351 -17.44 -0.11 26.10
C TYR A 351 -18.89 0.08 25.63
N LEU A 352 -19.10 0.38 24.35
CA LEU A 352 -20.44 0.45 23.76
C LEU A 352 -21.15 -0.92 23.79
N GLU A 353 -20.42 -2.02 23.57
CA GLU A 353 -20.97 -3.37 23.71
C GLU A 353 -21.34 -3.67 25.17
N TYR A 354 -20.47 -3.33 26.13
CA TYR A 354 -20.76 -3.44 27.55
C TYR A 354 -22.05 -2.70 27.95
N ILE A 355 -22.20 -1.43 27.55
CA ILE A 355 -23.43 -0.65 27.83
C ILE A 355 -24.67 -1.30 27.19
N ASN A 356 -24.54 -1.90 26.01
CA ASN A 356 -25.68 -2.52 25.29
C ASN A 356 -26.07 -3.90 25.85
N VAL A 357 -25.13 -4.63 26.46
CA VAL A 357 -25.34 -6.01 26.94
C VAL A 357 -25.59 -6.07 28.45
N ALA A 358 -25.16 -5.08 29.22
CA ALA A 358 -25.39 -5.03 30.64
C ALA A 358 -26.90 -5.01 30.97
N GLU A 359 -27.38 -6.01 31.72
CA GLU A 359 -28.76 -6.04 32.23
C GLU A 359 -29.02 -4.91 33.26
N GLU A 360 -27.96 -4.38 33.87
CA GLU A 360 -27.99 -3.26 34.81
C GLU A 360 -27.55 -1.95 34.13
N LYS A 361 -28.26 -0.86 34.43
CA LYS A 361 -27.94 0.48 33.93
C LYS A 361 -26.59 0.95 34.47
N GLU A 362 -25.72 1.48 33.61
CA GLU A 362 -24.47 2.10 34.05
C GLU A 362 -24.73 3.55 34.53
N TYR A 363 -24.81 3.71 35.84
CA TYR A 363 -25.07 5.00 36.49
C TYR A 363 -23.79 5.85 36.59
N ILE A 364 -23.82 7.07 36.04
CA ILE A 364 -22.76 8.07 36.21
C ILE A 364 -22.95 8.82 37.53
N THR A 365 -24.21 9.01 37.93
CA THR A 365 -24.59 9.60 39.22
C THR A 365 -25.75 8.79 39.82
N LYS A 366 -26.18 9.12 41.04
CA LYS A 366 -27.31 8.42 41.69
C LYS A 366 -28.60 8.41 40.88
N THR A 367 -28.78 9.32 39.93
CA THR A 367 -30.01 9.51 39.17
C THR A 367 -29.82 9.56 37.66
N SER A 368 -28.57 9.51 37.16
CA SER A 368 -28.27 9.55 35.73
C SER A 368 -27.49 8.34 35.29
N TYR A 369 -27.89 7.79 34.13
CA TYR A 369 -27.27 6.60 33.55
C TYR A 369 -27.01 6.77 32.06
N LEU A 370 -26.05 6.02 31.56
CA LEU A 370 -25.69 6.00 30.15
C LEU A 370 -26.56 5.04 29.37
N SER A 371 -26.95 5.44 28.15
CA SER A 371 -27.49 4.51 27.17
C SER A 371 -26.97 4.85 25.78
N VAL A 372 -26.89 3.82 24.94
CA VAL A 372 -26.46 3.93 23.55
C VAL A 372 -27.64 3.61 22.65
N ASN A 373 -27.92 4.47 21.67
CA ASN A 373 -29.01 4.22 20.72
C ASN A 373 -28.56 3.32 19.55
N SER A 374 -29.49 2.87 18.71
CA SER A 374 -29.22 1.99 17.56
C SER A 374 -28.32 2.60 16.47
N ARG A 375 -27.97 3.89 16.58
CA ARG A 375 -26.99 4.58 15.72
C ARG A 375 -25.66 4.83 16.44
N GLN A 376 -25.41 4.15 17.55
CA GLN A 376 -24.21 4.27 18.40
C GLN A 376 -24.00 5.67 19.00
N ASN A 377 -25.04 6.49 19.11
CA ASN A 377 -24.93 7.74 19.86
C ASN A 377 -25.15 7.49 21.34
N MET A 378 -24.21 7.95 22.15
CA MET A 378 -24.28 7.90 23.61
C MET A 378 -25.16 9.04 24.14
N SER A 379 -26.03 8.71 25.09
CA SER A 379 -26.97 9.64 25.72
C SER A 379 -26.97 9.44 27.24
N VAL A 380 -27.08 10.55 27.97
CA VAL A 380 -27.28 10.54 29.42
C VAL A 380 -28.76 10.65 29.68
N ASN A 381 -29.33 9.64 30.33
CA ASN A 381 -30.72 9.62 30.76
C ASN A 381 -30.82 9.80 32.26
N TYR A 382 -32.01 10.17 32.72
CA TYR A 382 -32.34 10.34 34.12
C TYR A 382 -33.50 9.42 34.47
N ASP A 383 -33.51 8.87 35.69
CA ASP A 383 -34.65 8.09 36.15
C ASP A 383 -35.90 8.98 36.31
N SER A 384 -37.06 8.45 35.91
CA SER A 384 -38.33 9.19 35.75
C SER A 384 -38.96 9.73 37.04
N ASP A 385 -38.32 9.54 38.19
CA ASP A 385 -38.80 9.95 39.51
C ASP A 385 -38.13 11.23 40.06
N VAL A 386 -37.43 12.00 39.21
CA VAL A 386 -36.80 13.27 39.61
C VAL A 386 -37.45 14.43 38.85
N PRO A 387 -38.04 15.43 39.53
CA PRO A 387 -38.67 16.59 38.88
C PRO A 387 -37.66 17.35 38.01
N GLU A 388 -38.07 17.66 36.77
CA GLU A 388 -37.33 18.50 35.84
C GLU A 388 -36.91 19.83 36.50
N TRP A 389 -35.64 20.19 36.35
CA TRP A 389 -35.06 21.47 36.77
C TRP A 389 -34.86 22.38 35.55
#